data_AF-A0A3M6TLU3-F1
#
_entry.id   AF-A0A3M6TLU3-F1
#
_cell.length_a   1.000
_cell.length_b   1.000
_cell.length_c   1.000
_cell.angle_alpha   90.00
_cell.angle_beta   90.00
_cell.angle_gamma   90.00
#
_symmetry.space_group_name_H-M   'P 1'
#
loop_
_entity.id
_entity.type
_entity.pdbx_description
1 polymer ?
#
loop_
_entity_poly.entity_id
_entity_poly.type
_entity_poly.pdbx_seq_one_letter_code
_entity_poly.pdbx_strand_id
1 'polypeptide(L)'
;MTILPFCYADKRGWDSAHPAFSCKEILDSGHSKGDGEYWIDPEKSGNPLKVYCDMSRYGGGWLLVSNVEFGSPSPKVSVETSYRGIGKSYMVLQESAMKELRRHLSFTQLRFHCHKKQGRTFHVVTASNSLGEAVVRYFSGETDEQPDACGSFVRLTLDENSELAGICKDWGRLVSEEYFVGKWGHGEGQDRLYSYPVLRKNKYHVRVLLHNVDDLKKMECDDRSGPNVGTNGDFWRVFLAGICKDWGKLSGKYFVGKWGHGEDQDRLYQYPVLRKGKYHLKVHLNNVGGLDKMECDDGSGHNVDTNGDFWRVFVR
;
A
#
# COMPACT_ATOMS: atom_id res chain seq x y z
N MET A 1 21.25 40.13 -22.37
CA MET A 1 20.07 39.64 -21.63
C MET A 1 20.33 38.20 -21.27
N THR A 2 20.83 37.95 -20.06
CA THR A 2 21.20 36.61 -19.60
C THR A 2 19.96 35.98 -19.00
N ILE A 3 19.33 35.04 -19.72
CA ILE A 3 18.29 34.19 -19.16
C ILE A 3 19.04 33.10 -18.38
N LEU A 4 19.15 33.28 -17.07
CA LEU A 4 19.50 32.17 -16.18
C LEU A 4 18.32 31.20 -16.19
N PRO A 5 18.52 29.89 -16.43
CA PRO A 5 17.46 28.93 -16.14
C PRO A 5 17.29 28.93 -14.63
N PHE A 6 16.22 29.55 -14.15
CA PHE A 6 15.70 29.19 -12.84
C PHE A 6 15.39 27.69 -12.91
N CYS A 7 16.24 26.86 -12.32
CA CYS A 7 15.81 25.56 -11.80
C CYS A 7 14.79 25.89 -10.72
N TYR A 8 13.54 26.11 -11.11
CA TYR A 8 12.43 25.92 -10.21
C TYR A 8 12.50 24.44 -9.87
N ALA A 9 13.05 24.11 -8.70
CA ALA A 9 12.93 22.76 -8.18
C ALA A 9 11.42 22.48 -8.21
N ASP A 10 10.97 21.55 -9.05
CA ASP A 10 9.58 21.12 -9.05
C ASP A 10 9.28 20.68 -7.62
N LYS A 11 8.41 21.40 -6.91
CA LYS A 11 8.09 21.17 -5.49
C LYS A 11 6.80 20.37 -5.38
N ARG A 12 6.66 19.36 -6.23
CA ARG A 12 5.42 18.60 -6.36
C ARG A 12 5.03 17.94 -5.03
N GLY A 13 3.81 18.19 -4.60
CA GLY A 13 3.22 17.74 -3.36
C GLY A 13 3.64 18.52 -2.11
N TRP A 14 4.42 19.60 -2.24
CA TRP A 14 4.90 20.34 -1.06
C TRP A 14 3.90 21.40 -0.57
N ASP A 15 3.12 21.97 -1.49
CA ASP A 15 2.12 23.00 -1.23
C ASP A 15 0.90 22.83 -2.13
N SER A 16 -0.18 23.56 -1.81
CA SER A 16 -1.45 23.47 -2.54
C SER A 16 -1.41 24.05 -3.95
N ALA A 17 -0.43 24.89 -4.30
CA ALA A 17 -0.28 25.38 -5.68
C ALA A 17 0.40 24.34 -6.58
N HIS A 18 1.15 23.40 -5.99
CA HIS A 18 1.85 22.34 -6.70
C HIS A 18 1.49 20.95 -6.14
N PRO A 19 0.21 20.54 -6.13
CA PRO A 19 -0.16 19.23 -5.61
C PRO A 19 0.36 18.12 -6.53
N ALA A 20 0.64 16.95 -5.96
CA ALA A 20 0.87 15.74 -6.74
C ALA A 20 -0.44 15.01 -7.02
N PHE A 21 -0.45 14.02 -7.90
CA PHE A 21 -1.58 13.11 -8.07
C PHE A 21 -1.72 12.14 -6.89
N SER A 22 -0.60 11.67 -6.31
CA SER A 22 -0.61 10.71 -5.20
C SER A 22 0.69 10.72 -4.38
N CYS A 23 0.67 10.16 -3.17
CA CYS A 23 1.88 9.93 -2.37
C CYS A 23 2.93 9.11 -3.14
N LYS A 24 2.48 8.13 -3.92
CA LYS A 24 3.38 7.28 -4.72
C LYS A 24 4.07 8.05 -5.83
N GLU A 25 3.37 8.98 -6.49
CA GLU A 25 3.99 9.85 -7.49
C GLU A 25 5.05 10.74 -6.86
N ILE A 26 4.77 11.35 -5.70
CA ILE A 26 5.75 12.21 -4.99
C ILE A 26 7.04 11.42 -4.72
N LEU A 27 6.91 10.18 -4.27
CA LEU A 27 8.06 9.33 -4.01
C LEU A 27 8.81 8.98 -5.31
N ASP A 28 8.09 8.51 -6.34
CA ASP A 28 8.69 8.03 -7.60
C ASP A 28 9.33 9.16 -8.42
N SER A 29 8.87 10.39 -8.24
CA SER A 29 9.44 11.59 -8.86
C SER A 29 10.60 12.21 -8.06
N GLY A 30 10.94 11.65 -6.89
CA GLY A 30 12.06 12.15 -6.08
C GLY A 30 11.74 13.42 -5.28
N HIS A 31 10.46 13.76 -5.12
CA HIS A 31 10.01 14.93 -4.36
C HIS A 31 9.69 14.62 -2.89
N SER A 32 9.93 13.40 -2.44
CA SER A 32 9.81 13.03 -1.03
C SER A 32 10.77 13.82 -0.15
N LYS A 33 10.23 14.43 0.90
CA LYS A 33 10.92 15.08 2.02
C LYS A 33 10.84 14.22 3.30
N GLY A 34 10.55 12.93 3.18
CA GLY A 34 10.35 11.98 4.29
C GLY A 34 8.88 11.74 4.64
N ASP A 35 8.62 10.98 5.70
CA ASP A 35 7.25 10.71 6.16
C ASP A 35 6.59 11.99 6.68
N GLY A 36 5.33 12.22 6.33
CA GLY A 36 4.62 13.40 6.81
C GLY A 36 3.55 13.90 5.87
N GLU A 37 3.23 15.18 6.00
CA GLU A 37 2.15 15.80 5.25
C GLU A 37 2.59 16.32 3.87
N TYR A 38 1.75 16.02 2.88
CA TYR A 38 1.89 16.42 1.48
C TYR A 38 0.56 16.88 0.92
N TRP A 39 0.60 17.51 -0.25
CA TRP A 39 -0.59 17.93 -0.99
C TRP A 39 -0.81 17.03 -2.20
N ILE A 40 -2.03 16.49 -2.33
CA ILE A 40 -2.44 15.70 -3.50
C ILE A 40 -3.73 16.24 -4.12
N ASP A 41 -3.88 16.07 -5.43
CA ASP A 41 -5.09 16.31 -6.20
C ASP A 41 -5.36 15.10 -7.11
N PRO A 42 -6.00 14.03 -6.56
CA PRO A 42 -6.32 12.82 -7.32
C PRO A 42 -7.24 13.06 -8.52
N GLU A 43 -8.10 14.05 -8.45
CA GLU A 43 -9.05 14.39 -9.52
C GLU A 43 -8.43 15.27 -10.61
N LYS A 44 -7.32 15.95 -10.31
CA LYS A 44 -6.79 17.06 -11.11
C LYS A 44 -7.83 18.17 -11.30
N SER A 45 -8.65 18.40 -10.28
CA SER A 45 -9.74 19.39 -10.31
C SER A 45 -9.31 20.78 -9.86
N GLY A 46 -8.06 20.94 -9.40
CA GLY A 46 -7.58 22.18 -8.79
C GLY A 46 -8.03 22.37 -7.34
N ASN A 47 -8.56 21.30 -6.73
CA ASN A 47 -9.05 21.28 -5.34
C ASN A 47 -8.20 20.31 -4.48
N PRO A 48 -6.93 20.63 -4.22
CA PRO A 48 -5.99 19.75 -3.56
C PRO A 48 -6.32 19.56 -2.08
N LEU A 49 -5.90 18.41 -1.57
CA LEU A 49 -6.08 17.99 -0.18
C LEU A 49 -4.71 17.79 0.46
N LYS A 50 -4.57 18.22 1.71
CA LYS A 50 -3.40 17.90 2.52
C LYS A 50 -3.59 16.53 3.15
N VAL A 51 -2.64 15.62 2.99
CA VAL A 51 -2.73 14.21 3.39
C VAL A 51 -1.43 13.74 4.04
N TYR A 52 -1.49 12.64 4.79
CA TYR A 52 -0.29 12.00 5.32
C TYR A 52 0.22 10.91 4.37
N CYS A 53 1.50 10.98 4.04
CA CYS A 53 2.21 9.97 3.27
C CYS A 53 3.32 9.33 4.11
N ASP A 54 3.34 8.00 4.16
CA ASP A 54 4.50 7.23 4.61
C ASP A 54 5.38 6.94 3.38
N MET A 55 6.54 7.60 3.36
CA MET A 55 7.50 7.61 2.26
C MET A 55 8.69 6.67 2.52
N SER A 56 8.85 6.15 3.74
CA SER A 56 10.04 5.41 4.16
C SER A 56 9.79 3.90 4.28
N ARG A 57 8.62 3.48 4.77
CA ARG A 57 8.41 2.07 5.13
C ARG A 57 7.91 1.27 3.95
N TYR A 58 8.50 0.07 3.77
CA TYR A 58 8.03 -0.93 2.80
C TYR A 58 7.89 -0.36 1.37
N GLY A 59 8.92 0.35 0.92
CA GLY A 59 8.96 0.96 -0.43
C GLY A 59 8.27 2.32 -0.53
N GLY A 60 7.64 2.81 0.55
CA GLY A 60 7.09 4.16 0.65
C GLY A 60 5.97 4.49 -0.34
N GLY A 61 5.53 5.75 -0.34
CA GLY A 61 4.46 6.24 -1.21
C GLY A 61 3.07 5.82 -0.75
N TRP A 62 2.95 5.43 0.51
CA TRP A 62 1.73 4.98 1.16
C TRP A 62 0.88 6.17 1.59
N LEU A 63 -0.33 6.29 1.06
CA LEU A 63 -1.33 7.27 1.47
C LEU A 63 -2.12 6.74 2.67
N LEU A 64 -2.16 7.48 3.78
CA LEU A 64 -3.00 7.17 4.93
C LEU A 64 -4.48 7.44 4.60
N VAL A 65 -5.33 6.43 4.77
CA VAL A 65 -6.78 6.56 4.51
C VAL A 65 -7.64 6.24 5.73
N SER A 66 -7.09 5.61 6.76
CA SER A 66 -7.78 5.53 8.05
C SER A 66 -6.77 5.68 9.16
N ASN A 67 -7.10 6.48 10.16
CA ASN A 67 -6.26 6.73 11.33
C ASN A 67 -7.12 6.82 12.58
N VAL A 68 -6.96 5.85 13.45
CA VAL A 68 -7.57 5.80 14.77
C VAL A 68 -6.43 5.65 15.75
N GLU A 69 -6.42 6.48 16.79
CA GLU A 69 -5.44 6.40 17.86
C GLU A 69 -6.18 6.44 19.19
N PHE A 70 -5.85 5.53 20.08
CA PHE A 70 -6.36 5.54 21.43
C PHE A 70 -5.47 6.46 22.28
N GLY A 71 -6.11 7.40 22.98
CA GLY A 71 -5.43 8.41 23.76
C GLY A 71 -6.33 8.97 24.86
N SER A 72 -5.72 9.75 25.76
CA SER A 72 -6.40 10.53 26.78
C SER A 72 -5.98 12.00 26.64
N PRO A 73 -6.87 12.90 26.18
CA PRO A 73 -8.26 12.62 25.77
C PRO A 73 -8.33 11.79 24.49
N SER A 74 -9.41 11.02 24.31
CA SER A 74 -9.60 10.23 23.09
C SER A 74 -9.92 11.14 21.91
N PRO A 75 -9.27 10.96 20.75
CA PRO A 75 -9.57 11.79 19.58
C PRO A 75 -10.97 11.48 19.05
N LYS A 76 -11.61 12.50 18.48
CA LYS A 76 -12.83 12.33 17.68
C LYS A 76 -12.44 11.74 16.33
N VAL A 77 -12.99 10.57 16.03
CA VAL A 77 -12.71 9.80 14.82
C VAL A 77 -13.90 9.92 13.88
N SER A 78 -13.75 10.66 12.79
CA SER A 78 -14.87 10.87 11.88
C SER A 78 -15.08 9.72 10.89
N VAL A 79 -16.34 9.40 10.60
CA VAL A 79 -16.70 8.41 9.58
C VAL A 79 -16.96 9.13 8.25
N GLU A 80 -16.12 8.86 7.26
CA GLU A 80 -16.15 9.59 5.98
C GLU A 80 -16.80 8.78 4.88
N THR A 81 -17.78 9.39 4.20
CA THR A 81 -18.47 8.83 3.02
C THR A 81 -17.90 9.30 1.69
N SER A 82 -16.97 10.26 1.72
CA SER A 82 -16.20 10.71 0.55
C SER A 82 -14.71 10.58 0.82
N TYR A 83 -13.93 10.29 -0.23
CA TYR A 83 -12.48 10.18 -0.09
C TYR A 83 -11.84 11.50 0.37
N ARG A 84 -12.49 12.66 0.17
CA ARG A 84 -11.95 13.95 0.61
C ARG A 84 -11.71 14.01 2.12
N GLY A 85 -12.39 13.15 2.89
CA GLY A 85 -12.19 12.98 4.32
C GLY A 85 -10.78 12.52 4.73
N ILE A 86 -9.96 12.00 3.81
CA ILE A 86 -8.56 11.61 4.10
C ILE A 86 -7.66 12.78 4.50
N GLY A 87 -8.12 14.03 4.34
CA GLY A 87 -7.40 15.21 4.84
C GLY A 87 -7.58 15.47 6.34
N LYS A 88 -8.44 14.70 7.03
CA LYS A 88 -8.64 14.80 8.48
C LYS A 88 -7.54 14.05 9.24
N SER A 89 -7.29 14.43 10.48
CA SER A 89 -6.25 13.78 11.30
C SER A 89 -6.66 12.39 11.80
N TYR A 90 -7.93 12.21 12.18
CA TYR A 90 -8.48 10.96 12.69
C TYR A 90 -9.79 10.64 11.99
N MET A 91 -9.78 9.58 11.20
CA MET A 91 -10.88 9.23 10.32
C MET A 91 -10.89 7.73 9.99
N VAL A 92 -12.05 7.24 9.62
CA VAL A 92 -12.22 5.95 8.94
C VAL A 92 -13.05 6.16 7.68
N LEU A 93 -12.67 5.51 6.59
CA LEU A 93 -13.45 5.57 5.35
C LEU A 93 -14.52 4.50 5.34
N GLN A 94 -15.70 4.88 4.85
CA GLN A 94 -16.68 3.91 4.38
C GLN A 94 -16.30 3.34 3.00
N GLU A 95 -16.94 2.25 2.64
CA GLU A 95 -16.84 1.65 1.32
C GLU A 95 -17.11 2.65 0.19
N SER A 96 -18.13 3.51 0.34
CA SER A 96 -18.44 4.60 -0.62
C SER A 96 -17.23 5.53 -0.87
N ALA A 97 -16.54 5.97 0.19
CA ALA A 97 -15.35 6.79 0.09
C ALA A 97 -14.18 6.05 -0.58
N MET A 98 -13.97 4.78 -0.22
CA MET A 98 -12.94 3.94 -0.84
C MET A 98 -13.21 3.70 -2.34
N LYS A 99 -14.48 3.52 -2.71
CA LYS A 99 -14.93 3.35 -4.09
C LYS A 99 -14.73 4.60 -4.92
N GLU A 100 -15.06 5.77 -4.36
CA GLU A 100 -14.75 7.06 -4.97
C GLU A 100 -13.23 7.21 -5.17
N LEU A 101 -12.44 6.95 -4.13
CA LEU A 101 -10.98 7.05 -4.18
C LEU A 101 -10.37 6.14 -5.24
N ARG A 102 -10.86 4.90 -5.38
CA ARG A 102 -10.40 3.91 -6.36
C ARG A 102 -10.58 4.38 -7.81
N ARG A 103 -11.59 5.19 -8.09
CA ARG A 103 -11.82 5.78 -9.43
C ARG A 103 -10.80 6.84 -9.77
N HIS A 104 -10.29 7.56 -8.78
CA HIS A 104 -9.29 8.61 -8.95
C HIS A 104 -7.85 8.09 -8.81
N LEU A 105 -7.63 7.11 -7.94
CA LEU A 105 -6.32 6.50 -7.68
C LEU A 105 -6.35 5.01 -8.01
N SER A 106 -5.51 4.60 -8.96
CA SER A 106 -5.32 3.19 -9.33
C SER A 106 -4.41 2.43 -8.34
N PHE A 107 -4.68 2.51 -7.03
CA PHE A 107 -3.92 1.79 -6.00
C PHE A 107 -4.11 0.27 -6.12
N THR A 108 -3.08 -0.50 -5.81
CA THR A 108 -3.10 -1.96 -5.99
C THR A 108 -2.71 -2.71 -4.72
N GLN A 109 -2.45 -1.97 -3.64
CA GLN A 109 -2.13 -2.56 -2.36
C GLN A 109 -2.82 -1.81 -1.22
N LEU A 110 -3.21 -2.58 -0.20
CA LEU A 110 -3.64 -2.07 1.09
C LEU A 110 -2.66 -2.57 2.16
N ARG A 111 -2.31 -1.69 3.10
CA ARG A 111 -1.50 -2.01 4.27
C ARG A 111 -2.30 -1.72 5.52
N PHE A 112 -2.57 -2.77 6.28
CA PHE A 112 -3.28 -2.70 7.55
C PHE A 112 -2.26 -2.73 8.67
N HIS A 113 -2.28 -1.70 9.52
CA HIS A 113 -1.33 -1.57 10.61
C HIS A 113 -2.07 -1.23 11.89
N CYS A 114 -2.16 -2.24 12.73
CA CYS A 114 -2.79 -2.18 14.02
C CYS A 114 -1.74 -2.45 15.09
N HIS A 115 -1.66 -1.62 16.11
CA HIS A 115 -0.68 -1.76 17.18
C HIS A 115 -1.32 -1.53 18.54
N LYS A 116 -1.02 -2.41 19.49
CA LYS A 116 -1.27 -2.17 20.92
C LYS A 116 0.01 -2.29 21.72
N LYS A 117 0.30 -1.27 22.52
CA LYS A 117 1.53 -1.16 23.30
C LYS A 117 1.67 -2.29 24.34
N GLN A 118 0.56 -2.69 24.95
CA GLN A 118 0.47 -3.81 25.89
C GLN A 118 -0.07 -5.09 25.25
N GLY A 119 -0.03 -5.19 23.92
CA GLY A 119 -0.60 -6.30 23.16
C GLY A 119 0.26 -6.71 21.98
N ARG A 120 -0.39 -6.90 20.83
CA ARG A 120 0.26 -7.32 19.60
C ARG A 120 0.11 -6.26 18.52
N THR A 121 0.95 -6.40 17.52
CA THR A 121 0.92 -5.63 16.28
C THR A 121 0.46 -6.56 15.16
N PHE A 122 -0.70 -6.24 14.58
CA PHE A 122 -1.14 -6.82 13.31
C PHE A 122 -0.74 -5.87 12.19
N HIS A 123 0.27 -6.25 11.41
CA HIS A 123 0.83 -5.42 10.35
C HIS A 123 1.03 -6.23 9.07
N VAL A 124 0.07 -6.11 8.15
CA VAL A 124 0.06 -6.89 6.92
C VAL A 124 -0.13 -5.97 5.71
N VAL A 125 0.38 -6.42 4.57
CA VAL A 125 0.14 -5.78 3.28
C VAL A 125 -0.46 -6.80 2.33
N THR A 126 -1.40 -6.40 1.47
CA THR A 126 -1.92 -7.28 0.44
C THR A 126 -0.80 -7.73 -0.51
N ALA A 127 -0.84 -9.01 -0.89
CA ALA A 127 0.15 -9.61 -1.75
C ALA A 127 0.05 -9.04 -3.18
N SER A 128 1.18 -8.96 -3.89
CA SER A 128 1.22 -8.51 -5.30
C SER A 128 0.80 -9.63 -6.26
N ASN A 129 -0.37 -10.22 -6.04
CA ASN A 129 -0.96 -11.30 -6.82
C ASN A 129 -2.48 -11.11 -6.97
N SER A 130 -3.16 -12.02 -7.68
CA SER A 130 -4.61 -11.94 -7.90
C SER A 130 -5.43 -12.01 -6.60
N LEU A 131 -4.96 -12.76 -5.60
CA LEU A 131 -5.62 -12.88 -4.31
C LEU A 131 -5.54 -11.56 -3.53
N GLY A 132 -4.40 -10.88 -3.54
CA GLY A 132 -4.25 -9.55 -2.94
C GLY A 132 -5.05 -8.47 -3.67
N GLU A 133 -5.16 -8.52 -4.99
CA GLU A 133 -6.07 -7.64 -5.75
C GLU A 133 -7.54 -7.89 -5.38
N ALA A 134 -7.94 -9.13 -5.12
CA ALA A 134 -9.29 -9.43 -4.66
C ALA A 134 -9.60 -8.73 -3.32
N VAL A 135 -8.61 -8.64 -2.41
CA VAL A 135 -8.71 -7.86 -1.16
C VAL A 135 -8.89 -6.37 -1.43
N VAL A 136 -8.11 -5.81 -2.36
CA VAL A 136 -8.22 -4.39 -2.76
C VAL A 136 -9.61 -4.10 -3.30
N ARG A 137 -10.13 -4.95 -4.21
CA ARG A 137 -11.46 -4.82 -4.82
C ARG A 137 -12.61 -4.90 -3.82
N TYR A 138 -12.48 -5.79 -2.85
CA TYR A 138 -13.48 -5.96 -1.80
C TYR A 138 -13.57 -4.73 -0.89
N PHE A 139 -12.43 -4.22 -0.42
CA PHE A 139 -12.39 -3.03 0.44
C PHE A 139 -12.60 -1.70 -0.31
N SER A 140 -12.46 -1.71 -1.64
CA SER A 140 -12.81 -0.57 -2.51
C SER A 140 -14.26 -0.56 -2.99
N GLY A 141 -15.09 -1.54 -2.60
CA GLY A 141 -16.49 -1.61 -3.05
C GLY A 141 -16.66 -1.90 -4.55
N GLU A 142 -15.65 -2.50 -5.18
CA GLU A 142 -15.73 -3.03 -6.55
C GLU A 142 -16.41 -4.41 -6.60
N THR A 143 -16.44 -5.13 -5.47
CA THR A 143 -17.15 -6.40 -5.31
C THR A 143 -17.55 -6.63 -3.86
N ASP A 144 -18.65 -7.35 -3.64
CA ASP A 144 -19.08 -7.85 -2.34
C ASP A 144 -18.62 -9.29 -2.08
N GLU A 145 -17.99 -9.93 -3.08
CA GLU A 145 -17.40 -11.24 -2.92
C GLU A 145 -16.23 -11.18 -1.92
N GLN A 146 -16.40 -11.84 -0.77
CA GLN A 146 -15.37 -11.90 0.26
C GLN A 146 -14.15 -12.69 -0.25
N PRO A 147 -12.96 -12.06 -0.27
CA PRO A 147 -11.76 -12.67 -0.82
C PRO A 147 -11.15 -13.67 0.16
N ASP A 148 -10.43 -14.64 -0.39
CA ASP A 148 -9.70 -15.61 0.42
C ASP A 148 -8.62 -14.93 1.27
N ALA A 149 -8.46 -15.39 2.51
CA ALA A 149 -7.53 -14.83 3.46
C ALA A 149 -6.11 -15.32 3.24
N CYS A 150 -5.91 -16.63 3.19
CA CYS A 150 -4.56 -17.18 3.03
C CYS A 150 -4.01 -16.93 1.63
N GLY A 151 -2.74 -16.48 1.55
CA GLY A 151 -2.07 -16.19 0.28
C GLY A 151 -2.39 -14.82 -0.33
N SER A 152 -3.35 -14.07 0.25
CA SER A 152 -3.72 -12.73 -0.21
C SER A 152 -2.99 -11.59 0.51
N PHE A 153 -2.16 -11.88 1.51
CA PHE A 153 -1.35 -10.91 2.23
C PHE A 153 0.04 -11.44 2.60
N VAL A 154 0.93 -10.50 2.91
CA VAL A 154 2.27 -10.74 3.45
C VAL A 154 2.35 -10.09 4.84
N ARG A 155 2.94 -10.83 5.78
CA ARG A 155 3.23 -10.34 7.14
C ARG A 155 4.47 -9.46 7.11
N LEU A 156 4.39 -8.26 7.67
CA LEU A 156 5.51 -7.31 7.71
C LEU A 156 6.34 -7.55 8.99
N THR A 157 7.15 -8.60 8.94
CA THR A 157 7.76 -9.28 10.11
C THR A 157 8.68 -8.45 11.00
N LEU A 158 9.07 -7.24 10.60
CA LEU A 158 9.92 -6.38 11.44
C LEU A 158 9.18 -5.87 12.68
N ASP A 159 7.88 -5.58 12.55
CA ASP A 159 7.07 -5.00 13.63
C ASP A 159 5.87 -5.89 14.02
N GLU A 160 5.69 -7.05 13.37
CA GLU A 160 4.47 -7.83 13.39
C GLU A 160 4.59 -9.10 14.23
N ASN A 161 3.72 -9.27 15.23
CA ASN A 161 3.72 -10.41 16.15
C ASN A 161 2.31 -10.97 16.42
N SER A 162 1.38 -10.75 15.49
CA SER A 162 -0.01 -11.21 15.57
C SER A 162 -0.12 -12.73 15.49
N GLU A 163 -1.00 -13.32 16.31
CA GLU A 163 -1.45 -14.71 16.04
C GLU A 163 -2.62 -14.72 15.06
N LEU A 164 -3.45 -13.67 15.01
CA LEU A 164 -4.52 -13.57 14.01
C LEU A 164 -3.97 -13.71 12.60
N ALA A 165 -2.85 -13.04 12.29
CA ALA A 165 -2.13 -13.17 11.01
C ALA A 165 -1.65 -14.60 10.71
N GLY A 166 -1.47 -15.44 11.72
CA GLY A 166 -1.03 -16.84 11.58
C GLY A 166 -2.16 -17.84 11.33
N ILE A 167 -3.43 -17.45 11.48
CA ILE A 167 -4.59 -18.35 11.41
C ILE A 167 -5.59 -17.95 10.31
N CYS A 168 -5.09 -17.49 9.16
CA CYS A 168 -5.91 -17.00 8.04
C CYS A 168 -7.02 -17.97 7.59
N LYS A 169 -6.84 -19.28 7.75
CA LYS A 169 -7.86 -20.30 7.39
C LYS A 169 -9.12 -20.21 8.24
N ASP A 170 -9.01 -19.65 9.45
CA ASP A 170 -10.11 -19.53 10.41
C ASP A 170 -10.79 -18.15 10.32
N TRP A 171 -10.41 -17.33 9.35
CA TRP A 171 -10.93 -15.97 9.23
C TRP A 171 -12.35 -15.93 8.68
N GLY A 172 -13.06 -14.87 9.07
CA GLY A 172 -14.24 -14.42 8.35
C GLY A 172 -15.56 -14.94 8.89
N ARG A 173 -16.61 -14.24 8.48
CA ARG A 173 -17.99 -14.65 8.61
C ARG A 173 -18.73 -14.30 7.32
N LEU A 174 -19.54 -15.21 6.80
CA LEU A 174 -20.40 -14.98 5.65
C LEU A 174 -21.69 -14.25 6.05
N VAL A 175 -22.41 -13.72 5.06
CA VAL A 175 -23.78 -13.18 5.23
C VAL A 175 -24.73 -14.28 5.73
N SER A 176 -24.50 -15.54 5.36
CA SER A 176 -25.21 -16.73 5.85
C SER A 176 -24.91 -17.09 7.32
N GLU A 177 -24.12 -16.26 8.02
CA GLU A 177 -23.71 -16.43 9.42
C GLU A 177 -22.74 -17.58 9.70
N GLU A 178 -22.20 -18.20 8.65
CA GLU A 178 -21.12 -19.17 8.77
C GLU A 178 -19.80 -18.50 9.17
N TYR A 179 -19.01 -19.14 10.04
CA TYR A 179 -17.72 -18.65 10.51
C TYR A 179 -16.61 -19.64 10.13
N PHE A 180 -15.34 -19.20 10.25
CA PHE A 180 -14.16 -20.03 9.94
C PHE A 180 -14.08 -20.42 8.47
N VAL A 181 -14.44 -19.48 7.60
CA VAL A 181 -14.58 -19.69 6.16
C VAL A 181 -13.31 -19.37 5.37
N GLY A 182 -12.24 -18.95 6.05
CA GLY A 182 -10.96 -18.60 5.44
C GLY A 182 -11.03 -17.34 4.58
N LYS A 183 -11.90 -16.38 4.92
CA LYS A 183 -12.15 -15.17 4.12
C LYS A 183 -11.98 -13.88 4.93
N TRP A 184 -11.70 -12.78 4.24
CA TRP A 184 -11.68 -11.44 4.85
C TRP A 184 -13.10 -10.97 5.21
N GLY A 185 -13.19 -10.11 6.22
CA GLY A 185 -14.43 -9.40 6.56
C GLY A 185 -15.49 -10.21 7.30
N HIS A 186 -16.51 -9.51 7.77
CA HIS A 186 -17.72 -10.03 8.42
C HIS A 186 -18.95 -9.70 7.55
N GLY A 187 -18.96 -10.21 6.32
CA GLY A 187 -20.03 -9.95 5.34
C GLY A 187 -19.99 -8.54 4.75
N GLU A 188 -21.12 -8.11 4.21
CA GLU A 188 -21.27 -6.84 3.49
C GLU A 188 -21.53 -5.67 4.44
N GLY A 189 -21.09 -4.48 4.05
CA GLY A 189 -21.35 -3.26 4.84
C GLY A 189 -20.45 -2.09 4.49
N GLN A 190 -20.98 -0.88 4.68
CA GLN A 190 -20.23 0.37 4.46
C GLN A 190 -19.05 0.51 5.43
N ASP A 191 -19.09 -0.16 6.59
CA ASP A 191 -18.09 -0.10 7.65
C ASP A 191 -17.00 -1.19 7.57
N ARG A 192 -17.04 -2.05 6.53
CA ARG A 192 -16.18 -3.25 6.41
C ARG A 192 -14.69 -2.99 6.57
N LEU A 193 -14.20 -1.79 6.24
CA LEU A 193 -12.77 -1.43 6.36
C LEU A 193 -12.29 -1.33 7.82
N TYR A 194 -13.19 -1.04 8.77
CA TYR A 194 -12.83 -0.79 10.17
C TYR A 194 -13.66 -1.61 11.17
N SER A 195 -14.81 -2.14 10.75
CA SER A 195 -15.67 -3.00 11.55
C SER A 195 -15.48 -4.46 11.12
N TYR A 196 -14.65 -5.20 11.88
CA TYR A 196 -14.31 -6.59 11.58
C TYR A 196 -13.73 -6.85 10.17
N PRO A 197 -12.73 -6.06 9.69
CA PRO A 197 -12.04 -6.38 8.44
C PRO A 197 -11.34 -7.74 8.50
N VAL A 198 -10.93 -8.15 9.71
CA VAL A 198 -10.31 -9.43 10.02
C VAL A 198 -10.85 -9.94 11.35
N LEU A 199 -11.31 -11.19 11.38
CA LEU A 199 -11.83 -11.80 12.59
C LEU A 199 -11.68 -13.32 12.61
N ARG A 200 -11.50 -13.85 13.81
CA ARG A 200 -11.75 -15.25 14.17
C ARG A 200 -12.70 -15.29 15.35
N LYS A 201 -13.87 -15.91 15.17
CA LYS A 201 -14.96 -15.94 16.15
C LYS A 201 -14.46 -16.27 17.57
N ASN A 202 -14.87 -15.49 18.56
CA ASN A 202 -14.57 -15.70 19.98
C ASN A 202 -13.06 -15.76 20.35
N LYS A 203 -12.15 -15.27 19.48
CA LYS A 203 -10.71 -15.31 19.79
C LYS A 203 -9.97 -14.03 19.47
N TYR A 204 -9.85 -13.64 18.22
CA TYR A 204 -9.00 -12.51 17.80
C TYR A 204 -9.69 -11.76 16.69
N HIS A 205 -9.71 -10.44 16.77
CA HIS A 205 -10.30 -9.62 15.71
C HIS A 205 -9.71 -8.22 15.70
N VAL A 206 -9.90 -7.56 14.57
CA VAL A 206 -9.70 -6.12 14.44
C VAL A 206 -11.08 -5.47 14.43
N ARG A 207 -11.30 -4.45 15.25
CA ARG A 207 -12.56 -3.69 15.25
C ARG A 207 -12.36 -2.28 15.79
N VAL A 208 -12.84 -1.29 15.06
CA VAL A 208 -13.08 0.06 15.56
C VAL A 208 -14.58 0.19 15.84
N LEU A 209 -14.93 0.55 17.08
CA LEU A 209 -16.29 0.80 17.51
C LEU A 209 -16.39 2.24 18.01
N LEU A 210 -17.41 2.94 17.56
CA LEU A 210 -17.72 4.32 17.96
C LEU A 210 -18.97 4.33 18.87
N HIS A 211 -19.05 5.26 19.83
CA HIS A 211 -20.18 5.41 20.75
C HIS A 211 -21.38 6.09 20.06
N ASN A 212 -21.12 7.20 19.36
CA ASN A 212 -22.02 8.01 18.53
C ASN A 212 -21.30 8.31 17.20
N VAL A 213 -21.82 9.23 16.38
CA VAL A 213 -21.05 9.80 15.25
C VAL A 213 -19.83 10.51 15.85
N ASP A 214 -18.68 9.85 15.80
CA ASP A 214 -17.31 10.36 16.02
C ASP A 214 -16.58 10.07 17.35
N ASP A 215 -17.24 9.56 18.40
CA ASP A 215 -16.55 9.26 19.67
C ASP A 215 -16.01 7.82 19.70
N LEU A 216 -14.68 7.65 19.79
CA LEU A 216 -14.05 6.32 19.86
C LEU A 216 -14.44 5.59 21.15
N LYS A 217 -15.21 4.49 21.02
CA LYS A 217 -15.61 3.62 22.13
C LYS A 217 -14.57 2.55 22.41
N LYS A 218 -14.14 1.89 21.34
CA LYS A 218 -13.31 0.69 21.43
C LYS A 218 -12.47 0.58 20.17
N MET A 219 -11.20 0.24 20.34
CA MET A 219 -10.36 -0.22 19.27
C MET A 219 -9.77 -1.56 19.69
N GLU A 220 -10.00 -2.58 18.88
CA GLU A 220 -9.55 -3.95 19.09
C GLU A 220 -8.57 -4.34 18.00
N CYS A 221 -7.47 -4.96 18.39
CA CYS A 221 -6.31 -5.16 17.56
C CYS A 221 -5.68 -6.53 17.81
N ASP A 222 -6.15 -7.56 17.11
CA ASP A 222 -5.80 -8.94 17.46
C ASP A 222 -6.08 -9.20 18.96
N ASP A 223 -7.17 -8.63 19.47
CA ASP A 223 -7.59 -8.78 20.86
C ASP A 223 -8.62 -9.90 20.99
N ARG A 224 -8.64 -10.53 22.17
CA ARG A 224 -9.74 -11.43 22.55
C ARG A 224 -10.91 -10.65 23.10
N SER A 225 -12.12 -11.13 22.80
CA SER A 225 -13.35 -10.60 23.38
C SER A 225 -13.23 -10.59 24.92
N GLY A 226 -12.94 -9.42 25.48
CA GLY A 226 -12.62 -9.21 26.90
C GLY A 226 -12.51 -7.72 27.24
N PRO A 227 -12.22 -7.37 28.51
CA PRO A 227 -12.05 -5.97 28.93
C PRO A 227 -10.87 -5.38 28.18
N ASN A 228 -11.15 -4.29 27.45
CA ASN A 228 -10.20 -3.69 26.53
C ASN A 228 -9.33 -2.69 27.30
N VAL A 229 -8.04 -2.97 27.41
CA VAL A 229 -7.07 -2.00 27.93
C VAL A 229 -6.55 -1.22 26.72
N GLY A 230 -7.24 -0.15 26.36
CA GLY A 230 -6.70 0.83 25.43
C GLY A 230 -5.62 1.64 26.15
N THR A 231 -4.42 1.68 25.61
CA THR A 231 -3.33 2.50 26.14
C THR A 231 -2.99 3.65 25.20
N ASN A 232 -2.50 4.76 25.75
CA ASN A 232 -2.10 5.91 24.95
C ASN A 232 -1.06 5.49 23.90
N GLY A 233 -1.37 5.73 22.63
CA GLY A 233 -0.54 5.37 21.48
C GLY A 233 -0.90 4.04 20.81
N ASP A 234 -1.92 3.31 21.28
CA ASP A 234 -2.49 2.21 20.49
C ASP A 234 -3.15 2.80 19.24
N PHE A 235 -3.03 2.15 18.08
CA PHE A 235 -3.62 2.68 16.84
C PHE A 235 -4.11 1.61 15.87
N TRP A 236 -5.03 2.03 14.99
CA TRP A 236 -5.45 1.34 13.78
C TRP A 236 -5.27 2.28 12.60
N ARG A 237 -4.43 1.88 11.65
CA ARG A 237 -4.12 2.63 10.45
C ARG A 237 -4.27 1.79 9.21
N VAL A 238 -4.86 2.35 8.17
CA VAL A 238 -4.94 1.74 6.85
C VAL A 238 -4.29 2.67 5.86
N PHE A 239 -3.41 2.11 5.03
CA PHE A 239 -2.74 2.83 3.96
C PHE A 239 -3.02 2.18 2.62
N LEU A 240 -2.97 2.97 1.55
CA LEU A 240 -2.99 2.48 0.18
C LEU A 240 -1.75 2.93 -0.58
N ALA A 241 -1.33 2.13 -1.53
CA ALA A 241 -0.30 2.49 -2.49
C ALA A 241 -0.58 1.82 -3.84
N GLY A 242 -0.12 2.47 -4.90
CA GLY A 242 0.10 1.78 -6.17
C GLY A 242 1.42 1.03 -6.13
N ILE A 243 1.49 -0.11 -6.80
CA ILE A 243 2.80 -0.69 -7.15
C ILE A 243 3.47 0.26 -8.13
N CYS A 244 4.77 0.53 -7.90
CA CYS A 244 5.60 1.28 -8.84
C CYS A 244 5.51 0.61 -10.20
N LYS A 245 4.81 1.26 -11.12
CA LYS A 245 4.67 0.77 -12.48
C LYS A 245 5.89 1.10 -13.32
N ASP A 246 6.86 1.87 -12.82
CA ASP A 246 7.99 2.40 -13.61
C ASP A 246 8.88 1.38 -14.33
N TRP A 247 8.70 0.08 -14.07
CA TRP A 247 9.55 -0.98 -14.60
C TRP A 247 8.76 -2.08 -15.31
N GLY A 248 9.43 -2.76 -16.23
CA GLY A 248 8.94 -3.93 -16.93
C GLY A 248 8.18 -3.65 -18.21
N LYS A 249 8.11 -4.68 -19.05
CA LYS A 249 7.26 -4.71 -20.24
C LYS A 249 6.54 -6.04 -20.32
N LEU A 250 5.24 -6.03 -20.62
CA LEU A 250 4.46 -7.24 -20.86
C LEU A 250 3.45 -6.98 -21.99
N SER A 251 3.38 -7.89 -22.95
CA SER A 251 2.44 -7.82 -24.08
C SER A 251 2.44 -6.44 -24.78
N GLY A 252 3.63 -5.91 -25.04
CA GLY A 252 3.82 -4.61 -25.71
C GLY A 252 3.65 -3.36 -24.83
N LYS A 253 3.12 -3.50 -23.61
CA LYS A 253 2.95 -2.38 -22.66
C LYS A 253 4.20 -2.24 -21.79
N TYR A 254 4.74 -1.04 -21.72
CA TYR A 254 5.81 -0.68 -20.77
C TYR A 254 5.20 -0.19 -19.46
N PHE A 255 6.02 -0.11 -18.43
CA PHE A 255 5.65 0.38 -17.12
C PHE A 255 4.52 -0.44 -16.49
N VAL A 256 4.74 -1.75 -16.37
CA VAL A 256 3.71 -2.69 -15.87
C VAL A 256 3.94 -3.11 -14.41
N GLY A 257 5.00 -2.63 -13.77
CA GLY A 257 5.34 -2.97 -12.38
C GLY A 257 5.75 -4.44 -12.22
N LYS A 258 6.36 -5.01 -13.25
CA LYS A 258 6.87 -6.38 -13.25
C LYS A 258 8.36 -6.37 -13.57
N TRP A 259 9.07 -7.39 -13.09
CA TRP A 259 10.42 -7.68 -13.55
C TRP A 259 10.36 -8.26 -14.96
N GLY A 260 11.36 -7.97 -15.79
CA GLY A 260 11.51 -8.54 -17.12
C GLY A 260 10.91 -7.72 -18.27
N HIS A 261 11.34 -8.08 -19.48
CA HIS A 261 10.79 -7.63 -20.75
C HIS A 261 10.12 -8.82 -21.47
N GLY A 262 8.83 -9.05 -21.22
CA GLY A 262 8.02 -10.05 -21.93
C GLY A 262 7.97 -11.44 -21.27
N GLU A 263 7.58 -12.44 -22.07
CA GLU A 263 7.39 -13.84 -21.66
C GLU A 263 8.60 -14.75 -21.97
N ASP A 264 9.70 -14.17 -22.49
CA ASP A 264 10.82 -14.93 -23.04
C ASP A 264 11.67 -15.67 -21.99
N GLN A 265 12.26 -16.79 -22.40
CA GLN A 265 13.14 -17.64 -21.58
C GLN A 265 14.41 -16.91 -21.11
N ASP A 266 14.79 -15.82 -21.79
CA ASP A 266 16.02 -15.06 -21.53
C ASP A 266 15.85 -13.90 -20.55
N ARG A 267 14.63 -13.71 -20.01
CA ARG A 267 14.27 -12.60 -19.10
C ARG A 267 15.14 -12.46 -17.85
N LEU A 268 15.86 -13.51 -17.46
CA LEU A 268 16.74 -13.47 -16.30
C LEU A 268 17.96 -12.59 -16.57
N TYR A 269 18.48 -12.59 -17.80
CA TYR A 269 19.71 -11.89 -18.17
C TYR A 269 19.45 -10.78 -19.22
N GLN A 270 18.45 -10.94 -20.08
CA GLN A 270 18.05 -9.92 -21.05
C GLN A 270 16.89 -9.07 -20.50
N TYR A 271 17.22 -7.93 -19.89
CA TYR A 271 16.27 -6.98 -19.30
C TYR A 271 15.49 -7.47 -18.06
N PRO A 272 16.10 -8.13 -17.04
CA PRO A 272 15.42 -8.45 -15.79
C PRO A 272 14.84 -7.22 -15.09
N VAL A 273 15.48 -6.05 -15.25
CA VAL A 273 14.95 -4.74 -14.86
C VAL A 273 15.02 -3.82 -16.06
N LEU A 274 13.89 -3.19 -16.40
CA LEU A 274 13.82 -2.28 -17.54
C LEU A 274 12.89 -1.11 -17.24
N ARG A 275 13.39 0.11 -17.38
CA ARG A 275 12.59 1.32 -17.52
C ARG A 275 12.72 1.84 -18.95
N LYS A 276 11.59 1.95 -19.65
CA LYS A 276 11.59 2.39 -21.06
C LYS A 276 12.35 3.71 -21.23
N GLY A 277 13.38 3.71 -22.07
CA GLY A 277 14.11 4.93 -22.46
C GLY A 277 15.00 5.54 -21.38
N LYS A 278 15.30 4.82 -20.29
CA LYS A 278 16.26 5.27 -19.27
C LYS A 278 17.27 4.18 -18.95
N TYR A 279 16.97 3.44 -17.89
CA TYR A 279 17.88 2.51 -17.24
C TYR A 279 17.40 1.09 -17.46
N HIS A 280 18.36 0.19 -17.58
CA HIS A 280 18.08 -1.21 -17.65
C HIS A 280 19.24 -2.03 -17.12
N LEU A 281 18.91 -3.22 -16.64
CA LEU A 281 19.91 -4.24 -16.37
C LEU A 281 19.90 -5.21 -17.53
N LYS A 282 21.04 -5.46 -18.17
CA LYS A 282 21.14 -6.39 -19.29
C LYS A 282 22.51 -7.05 -19.30
N VAL A 283 22.49 -8.38 -19.37
CA VAL A 283 23.66 -9.20 -19.62
C VAL A 283 23.50 -9.76 -21.02
N HIS A 284 24.46 -9.48 -21.89
CA HIS A 284 24.51 -10.03 -23.24
C HIS A 284 25.62 -11.09 -23.29
N LEU A 285 25.25 -12.27 -23.76
CA LEU A 285 26.18 -13.37 -24.03
C LEU A 285 26.38 -13.45 -25.54
N ASN A 286 27.61 -13.71 -25.98
CA ASN A 286 27.92 -13.95 -27.38
C ASN A 286 27.43 -15.35 -27.84
N ASN A 287 27.55 -15.63 -29.14
CA ASN A 287 27.08 -16.88 -29.77
C ASN A 287 27.76 -18.16 -29.26
N VAL A 288 28.79 -18.06 -28.42
CA VAL A 288 29.49 -19.19 -27.80
C VAL A 288 29.33 -19.21 -26.26
N GLY A 289 28.43 -18.39 -25.71
CA GLY A 289 28.10 -18.36 -24.29
C GLY A 289 29.06 -17.55 -23.41
N GLY A 290 30.02 -16.83 -24.00
CA GLY A 290 30.88 -15.90 -23.28
C GLY A 290 30.18 -14.57 -23.01
N LEU A 291 30.53 -13.91 -21.90
CA LEU A 291 30.03 -12.56 -21.59
C LEU A 291 30.52 -11.57 -22.65
N ASP A 292 29.58 -10.92 -23.34
CA ASP A 292 29.86 -9.89 -24.35
C ASP A 292 29.74 -8.48 -23.76
N LYS A 293 28.68 -8.26 -22.96
CA LYS A 293 28.35 -6.95 -22.41
C LYS A 293 27.53 -7.06 -21.13
N MET A 294 27.76 -6.17 -20.17
CA MET A 294 26.88 -5.99 -19.02
C MET A 294 26.48 -4.52 -18.87
N GLU A 295 25.17 -4.25 -18.77
CA GLU A 295 24.62 -2.93 -18.50
C GLU A 295 23.98 -2.99 -17.11
N CYS A 296 24.42 -2.15 -16.18
CA CYS A 296 23.93 -2.12 -14.80
C CYS A 296 23.49 -0.71 -14.41
N ASP A 297 22.22 -0.40 -14.62
CA ASP A 297 21.68 0.97 -14.46
C ASP A 297 22.32 1.98 -15.43
N ASP A 298 22.91 1.49 -16.51
CA ASP A 298 23.49 2.31 -17.55
C ASP A 298 22.39 2.91 -18.45
N GLY A 299 22.56 4.18 -18.80
CA GLY A 299 21.74 4.86 -19.79
C GLY A 299 22.09 4.37 -21.19
N SER A 300 21.10 4.27 -22.08
CA SER A 300 21.31 3.83 -23.47
C SER A 300 22.46 4.61 -24.15
N GLY A 301 23.57 3.93 -24.43
CA GLY A 301 24.72 4.50 -25.14
C GLY A 301 25.97 4.80 -24.29
N HIS A 302 25.95 4.53 -22.98
CA HIS A 302 27.12 4.67 -22.10
C HIS A 302 27.38 3.38 -21.34
N ASN A 303 28.22 2.49 -21.88
CA ASN A 303 28.64 1.30 -21.16
C ASN A 303 29.92 1.63 -20.40
N VAL A 304 29.93 1.39 -19.10
CA VAL A 304 31.13 1.48 -18.28
C VAL A 304 31.39 0.10 -17.69
N ASP A 305 31.90 -0.81 -18.51
CA ASP A 305 32.33 -2.13 -18.04
C ASP A 305 33.73 -2.00 -17.41
N THR A 306 33.84 -2.23 -16.11
CA THR A 306 35.11 -2.21 -15.36
C THR A 306 35.47 -3.59 -14.79
N ASN A 307 36.76 -3.82 -14.59
CA ASN A 307 37.23 -5.04 -13.91
C ASN A 307 36.67 -5.09 -12.49
N GLY A 308 35.77 -6.05 -12.24
CA GLY A 308 35.15 -6.26 -10.93
C GLY A 308 33.61 -6.21 -10.95
N ASP A 309 33.01 -5.76 -12.05
CA ASP A 309 31.55 -5.73 -12.18
C ASP A 309 30.97 -7.15 -12.15
N PHE A 310 29.86 -7.33 -11.44
CA PHE A 310 29.23 -8.64 -11.27
C PHE A 310 27.70 -8.56 -11.28
N TRP A 311 27.08 -9.66 -11.72
CA TRP A 311 25.65 -9.90 -11.57
C TRP A 311 25.42 -11.27 -10.94
N ARG A 312 24.58 -11.33 -9.91
CA ARG A 312 24.28 -12.57 -9.15
C ARG A 312 22.79 -12.61 -8.81
N VAL A 313 22.20 -13.80 -8.97
CA VAL A 313 20.82 -14.08 -8.55
C VAL A 313 20.87 -15.12 -7.43
N PHE A 314 20.21 -14.81 -6.33
CA PHE A 314 20.08 -15.71 -5.19
C PHE A 314 18.64 -16.20 -5.10
N VAL A 315 18.45 -17.49 -4.78
CA VAL A 315 17.14 -18.11 -4.59
C VAL A 315 17.05 -18.60 -3.14
N ARG A 316 15.89 -18.46 -2.52
CA ARG A 316 15.61 -18.93 -1.16
C ARG A 316 14.84 -20.24 -1.19
#